data_AF-A0A7U7ETQ0-F1
#
_entry.id   AF-A0A7U7ETQ0-F1
#
_cell.length_a   1.000
_cell.length_b   1.000
_cell.length_c   1.000
_cell.angle_alpha   90.00
_cell.angle_beta   90.00
_cell.angle_gamma   90.00
#
_symmetry.space_group_name_H-M   'P 1'
#
loop_
_entity.id
_entity.type
_entity.pdbx_description
1 polymer ?
#
loop_
_entity_poly.entity_id
_entity_poly.type
_entity_poly.pdbx_seq_one_letter_code
_entity_poly.pdbx_strand_id
1 'polypeptide(L)'
;MEKILYQTDEFKLKPSGWYKTIPPKKDGGTEFEIMLSGPIAFTDRFIDPATRKEKVFLSDLNNIELVEKASILTALQLPSLIEYGFTINEKHIRDLGFVLQQMRSTTPLSTIYSGVGMLHTLLGPLISLDQPYFSNEITNSTSIICDNKYDLIPKGNLSEWLQMYKEEVHGNLSLELDVLFGVSSLVTAFLKYHNNVEFSGTIFSFTGQSSTGKSTAAMLAASVAGNPTKGTENLFRSWNATRNALEGYLSGNYGVPIVLDELSAATFHDTTGLLYSFAEGQGRQRANINGDVKTPKN
;
A
#
# COMPACT_ATOMS: atom_id res chain seq x y z
N MET A 1 0.08 -3.68 -38.79
CA MET A 1 1.11 -4.25 -37.90
C MET A 1 0.78 -3.83 -36.49
N GLU A 2 0.77 -4.76 -35.54
CA GLU A 2 0.60 -4.41 -34.12
C GLU A 2 1.78 -3.56 -33.64
N LYS A 3 1.49 -2.61 -32.73
CA LYS A 3 2.50 -1.76 -32.10
C LYS A 3 3.47 -2.63 -31.29
N ILE A 4 4.77 -2.44 -31.47
CA ILE A 4 5.79 -3.09 -30.64
C ILE A 4 5.98 -2.24 -29.38
N LEU A 5 5.84 -2.87 -28.22
CA LEU A 5 5.94 -2.22 -26.92
C LEU A 5 7.34 -2.36 -26.31
N TYR A 6 8.01 -3.47 -26.60
CA TYR A 6 9.38 -3.74 -26.20
C TYR A 6 10.00 -4.71 -27.21
N GLN A 7 11.31 -4.57 -27.47
CA GLN A 7 12.01 -5.44 -28.40
C GLN A 7 13.47 -5.65 -27.97
N THR A 8 13.95 -6.86 -28.20
CA THR A 8 15.36 -7.26 -28.21
C THR A 8 15.69 -7.85 -29.58
N ASP A 9 16.92 -8.31 -29.78
CA ASP A 9 17.34 -8.92 -31.05
C ASP A 9 16.47 -10.12 -31.45
N GLU A 10 16.07 -10.96 -30.50
CA GLU A 10 15.31 -12.20 -30.76
C GLU A 10 13.84 -12.14 -30.34
N PHE A 11 13.44 -11.18 -29.49
CA PHE A 11 12.12 -11.18 -28.85
C PHE A 11 11.39 -9.85 -28.99
N LYS A 12 10.07 -9.94 -29.15
CA LYS A 12 9.18 -8.77 -29.28
C LYS A 12 7.97 -8.92 -28.35
N LEU A 13 7.66 -7.87 -27.63
CA LEU A 13 6.41 -7.71 -26.90
C LEU A 13 5.44 -6.87 -27.72
N LYS A 14 4.26 -7.42 -27.98
CA LYS A 14 3.11 -6.78 -28.62
C LYS A 14 1.93 -6.77 -27.64
N PRO A 15 0.87 -5.97 -27.87
CA PRO A 15 -0.36 -6.05 -27.07
C PRO A 15 -0.95 -7.46 -26.99
N SER A 16 -0.75 -8.28 -28.04
CA SER A 16 -1.18 -9.67 -28.11
C SER A 16 -0.30 -10.65 -27.31
N GLY A 17 0.95 -10.30 -27.02
CA GLY A 17 1.85 -11.12 -26.21
C GLY A 17 3.32 -11.09 -26.60
N TRP A 18 4.06 -12.05 -26.07
CA TRP A 18 5.48 -12.24 -26.35
C TRP A 18 5.72 -13.17 -27.52
N TYR A 19 6.64 -12.75 -28.40
CA TYR A 19 7.02 -13.51 -29.59
C TYR A 19 8.53 -13.65 -29.67
N LYS A 20 9.00 -14.82 -30.10
CA LYS A 20 10.38 -15.06 -30.51
C LYS A 20 10.47 -15.06 -32.03
N THR A 21 11.34 -14.23 -32.59
CA THR A 21 11.66 -14.21 -34.01
C THR A 21 12.68 -15.30 -34.32
N ILE A 22 12.39 -16.14 -35.32
CA ILE A 22 13.31 -17.18 -35.78
C ILE A 22 13.82 -16.79 -37.17
N PRO A 23 15.15 -16.70 -37.34
CA PRO A 23 15.73 -16.34 -38.62
C PRO A 23 15.43 -17.42 -39.68
N PRO A 24 15.33 -17.04 -40.96
CA PRO A 24 15.08 -17.97 -42.03
C PRO A 24 16.23 -18.98 -42.18
N LYS A 25 15.91 -20.23 -42.52
CA LYS A 25 16.91 -21.29 -42.74
C LYS A 25 17.71 -21.15 -44.05
N LYS A 26 17.33 -20.22 -44.93
CA LYS A 26 17.97 -19.93 -46.22
C LYS A 26 18.00 -18.41 -46.44
N ASP A 27 19.07 -17.91 -47.06
CA ASP A 27 19.16 -16.50 -47.45
C ASP A 27 17.97 -16.11 -48.35
N GLY A 28 17.25 -15.06 -47.97
CA GLY A 28 16.04 -14.58 -48.64
C GLY A 28 14.71 -15.17 -48.15
N GLY A 29 14.71 -16.02 -47.11
CA GLY A 29 13.48 -16.50 -46.49
C GLY A 29 12.79 -15.46 -45.58
N THR A 30 11.50 -15.63 -45.34
CA THR A 30 10.75 -14.81 -44.37
C THR A 30 11.03 -15.25 -42.94
N GLU A 31 11.28 -14.28 -42.07
CA GLU A 31 11.27 -14.49 -40.61
C GLU A 31 9.89 -14.99 -40.19
N PHE A 32 9.86 -15.91 -39.22
CA PHE A 32 8.62 -16.35 -38.59
C PHE A 32 8.70 -16.18 -37.09
N GLU A 33 7.55 -15.90 -36.48
CA GLU A 33 7.44 -15.59 -35.07
C GLU A 33 6.69 -16.71 -34.33
N ILE A 34 7.21 -17.13 -33.18
CA ILE A 34 6.55 -18.10 -32.29
C ILE A 34 6.05 -17.36 -31.06
N MET A 35 4.78 -17.56 -30.70
CA MET A 35 4.19 -17.01 -29.48
C MET A 35 4.68 -17.77 -28.24
N LEU A 36 5.25 -17.03 -27.30
CA LEU A 36 5.77 -17.53 -26.02
C LEU A 36 4.74 -17.43 -24.90
N SER A 37 3.94 -16.37 -24.90
CA SER A 37 2.91 -16.11 -23.90
C SER A 37 1.96 -15.03 -24.41
N GLY A 38 0.84 -14.83 -23.71
CA GLY A 38 0.12 -13.57 -23.74
C GLY A 38 0.98 -12.41 -23.21
N PRO A 39 0.42 -11.20 -23.12
CA PRO A 39 1.18 -10.03 -22.64
C PRO A 39 1.60 -10.22 -21.18
N ILE A 40 2.90 -10.02 -20.92
CA ILE A 40 3.47 -9.98 -19.57
C ILE A 40 4.52 -8.87 -19.56
N ALA A 41 4.26 -7.78 -18.85
CA ALA A 41 5.17 -6.64 -18.76
C ALA A 41 5.53 -6.34 -17.31
N PHE A 42 6.71 -5.75 -17.10
CA PHE A 42 7.06 -5.15 -15.82
C PHE A 42 6.62 -3.70 -15.79
N THR A 43 5.78 -3.34 -14.82
CA THR A 43 5.49 -1.95 -14.50
C THR A 43 6.55 -1.41 -13.53
N ASP A 44 6.94 -2.23 -12.55
CA ASP A 44 7.80 -1.83 -11.44
C ASP A 44 8.63 -2.99 -10.87
N ARG A 45 9.73 -2.66 -10.19
CA ARG A 45 10.51 -3.61 -9.37
C ARG A 45 11.10 -2.92 -8.16
N PHE A 46 11.13 -3.59 -7.01
CA PHE A 46 11.66 -3.02 -5.78
C PHE A 46 12.29 -4.09 -4.89
N ILE A 47 13.11 -3.65 -3.94
CA ILE A 47 13.66 -4.53 -2.90
C ILE A 47 12.83 -4.32 -1.63
N ASP A 48 12.19 -5.38 -1.16
CA ASP A 48 11.41 -5.38 0.07
C ASP A 48 12.35 -5.10 1.26
N PRO A 49 12.12 -4.03 2.05
CA PRO A 49 13.06 -3.63 3.10
C PRO A 49 13.10 -4.63 4.26
N ALA A 50 12.01 -5.36 4.53
CA ALA A 50 11.92 -6.32 5.61
C ALA A 50 12.64 -7.64 5.27
N THR A 51 12.51 -8.10 4.03
CA THR A 51 13.08 -9.39 3.60
C THR A 51 14.39 -9.26 2.84
N ARG A 52 14.72 -8.04 2.36
CA ARG A 52 15.82 -7.75 1.42
C ARG A 52 15.74 -8.56 0.12
N LYS A 53 14.56 -9.09 -0.20
CA LYS A 53 14.30 -9.84 -1.43
C LYS A 53 13.62 -8.93 -2.43
N GLU A 54 13.98 -9.12 -3.69
CA GLU A 54 13.36 -8.37 -4.76
C GLU A 54 11.96 -8.89 -5.08
N LYS A 55 11.04 -7.96 -5.31
CA LYS A 55 9.70 -8.19 -5.84
C LYS A 55 9.52 -7.41 -7.14
N VAL A 56 8.64 -7.93 -7.98
CA VAL A 56 8.34 -7.40 -9.31
C VAL A 56 6.83 -7.24 -9.46
N PHE A 57 6.42 -6.16 -10.11
CA PHE A 57 5.04 -5.94 -10.55
C PHE A 57 4.91 -6.41 -11.99
N LEU A 58 4.00 -7.35 -12.21
CA LEU A 58 3.69 -7.95 -13.50
C LEU A 58 2.31 -7.46 -13.94
N SER A 59 2.19 -7.09 -15.20
CA SER A 59 0.92 -6.69 -15.80
C SER A 59 0.66 -7.44 -17.10
N ASP A 60 -0.60 -7.79 -17.35
CA ASP A 60 -1.06 -8.30 -18.66
C ASP A 60 -1.33 -7.17 -19.67
N LEU A 61 -0.98 -5.93 -19.34
CA LEU A 61 -1.29 -4.72 -20.10
C LEU A 61 -2.78 -4.39 -20.24
N ASN A 62 -3.64 -5.11 -19.51
CA ASN A 62 -5.07 -4.85 -19.44
C ASN A 62 -5.51 -4.63 -17.98
N ASN A 63 -5.95 -5.68 -17.31
CA ASN A 63 -6.63 -5.61 -16.01
C ASN A 63 -5.93 -6.43 -14.92
N ILE A 64 -4.95 -7.27 -15.29
CA ILE A 64 -4.24 -8.11 -14.34
C ILE A 64 -2.98 -7.38 -13.92
N GLU A 65 -2.89 -7.08 -12.62
CA GLU A 65 -1.67 -6.65 -11.95
C GLU A 65 -1.34 -7.62 -10.83
N LEU A 66 -0.08 -8.06 -10.77
CA LEU A 66 0.38 -9.06 -9.82
C LEU A 66 1.73 -8.65 -9.24
N VAL A 67 1.85 -8.71 -7.91
CA VAL A 67 3.12 -8.47 -7.21
C VAL A 67 3.66 -9.78 -6.68
N GLU A 68 4.83 -10.20 -7.18
CA GLU A 68 5.45 -11.46 -6.79
C GLU A 68 6.94 -11.32 -6.48
N LYS A 69 7.50 -12.31 -5.78
CA LYS A 69 8.96 -12.39 -5.59
C LYS A 69 9.62 -12.59 -6.95
N ALA A 70 10.78 -11.97 -7.18
CA ALA A 70 11.52 -12.10 -8.44
C ALA A 70 11.88 -13.55 -8.84
N SER A 71 11.84 -14.50 -7.89
CA SER A 71 12.00 -15.94 -8.18
C SER A 71 10.91 -16.50 -9.10
N ILE A 72 9.75 -15.83 -9.22
CA ILE A 72 8.67 -16.19 -10.15
C ILE A 72 9.16 -16.27 -11.60
N LEU A 73 10.22 -15.53 -11.94
CA LEU A 73 10.80 -15.51 -13.29
C LEU A 73 11.63 -16.76 -13.63
N THR A 74 11.84 -17.67 -12.67
CA THR A 74 12.51 -18.93 -12.93
C THR A 74 11.60 -19.86 -13.74
N ALA A 75 12.18 -20.67 -14.63
CA ALA A 75 11.41 -21.63 -15.43
C ALA A 75 10.56 -22.62 -14.60
N LEU A 76 10.91 -22.80 -13.32
CA LEU A 76 10.16 -23.64 -12.38
C LEU A 76 8.88 -22.96 -11.87
N GLN A 77 8.94 -21.66 -11.57
CA GLN A 77 7.84 -20.93 -10.96
C GLN A 77 6.98 -20.18 -11.98
N LEU A 78 7.56 -19.79 -13.12
CA LEU A 78 6.88 -18.97 -14.12
C LEU A 78 5.54 -19.54 -14.63
N PRO A 79 5.35 -20.87 -14.78
CA PRO A 79 4.04 -21.42 -15.13
C PRO A 79 2.93 -21.14 -14.11
N SER A 80 3.25 -20.89 -12.83
CA SER A 80 2.23 -20.61 -11.81
C SER A 80 1.51 -19.28 -12.06
N LEU A 81 2.03 -18.41 -12.94
CA LEU A 81 1.32 -17.23 -13.40
C LEU A 81 -0.02 -17.56 -14.08
N ILE A 82 -0.20 -18.79 -14.59
CA ILE A 82 -1.47 -19.27 -15.15
C ILE A 82 -2.60 -19.21 -14.09
N GLU A 83 -2.28 -19.47 -12.82
CA GLU A 83 -3.25 -19.41 -11.71
C GLU A 83 -3.84 -18.01 -11.54
N TYR A 84 -3.11 -16.98 -11.99
CA TYR A 84 -3.51 -15.57 -11.92
C TYR A 84 -4.09 -15.05 -13.24
N GLY A 85 -4.32 -15.92 -14.23
CA GLY A 85 -4.95 -15.58 -15.51
C GLY A 85 -4.00 -15.27 -16.67
N PHE A 86 -2.68 -15.35 -16.46
CA PHE A 86 -1.72 -15.17 -17.56
C PHE A 86 -1.71 -16.37 -18.50
N THR A 87 -1.58 -16.13 -19.80
CA THR A 87 -1.45 -17.20 -20.80
C THR A 87 0.03 -17.47 -21.09
N ILE A 88 0.50 -18.70 -20.92
CA ILE A 88 1.91 -19.07 -21.11
C ILE A 88 2.03 -20.33 -21.99
N ASN A 89 2.95 -20.31 -22.96
CA ASN A 89 3.31 -21.48 -23.75
C ASN A 89 4.50 -22.20 -23.09
N GLU A 90 4.20 -23.23 -22.30
CA GLU A 90 5.20 -23.97 -21.51
C GLU A 90 6.33 -24.59 -22.35
N LYS A 91 6.08 -24.89 -23.64
CA LYS A 91 7.10 -25.41 -24.56
C LYS A 91 8.31 -24.48 -24.66
N HIS A 92 8.10 -23.17 -24.48
CA HIS A 92 9.12 -22.13 -24.60
C HIS A 92 9.36 -21.38 -23.29
N ILE A 93 9.08 -22.00 -22.13
CA ILE A 93 9.17 -21.36 -20.81
C ILE A 93 10.56 -20.79 -20.50
N ARG A 94 11.63 -21.44 -20.99
CA ARG A 94 13.01 -20.98 -20.81
C ARG A 94 13.30 -19.70 -21.58
N ASP A 95 12.81 -19.62 -22.81
CA ASP A 95 12.91 -18.43 -23.65
C ASP A 95 12.13 -17.27 -23.01
N LEU A 96 10.90 -17.55 -22.55
CA LEU A 96 10.07 -16.56 -21.86
C LEU A 96 10.72 -16.05 -20.56
N GLY A 97 11.20 -16.94 -19.71
CA GLY A 97 11.89 -16.56 -18.47
C GLY A 97 13.16 -15.75 -18.73
N PHE A 98 13.89 -16.05 -19.81
CA PHE A 98 15.07 -15.28 -20.20
C PHE A 98 14.70 -13.86 -20.66
N VAL A 99 13.72 -13.70 -21.55
CA VAL A 99 13.34 -12.37 -22.04
C VAL A 99 12.72 -11.49 -20.93
N LEU A 100 11.93 -12.09 -20.03
CA LEU A 100 11.40 -11.36 -18.88
C LEU A 100 12.51 -10.88 -17.93
N GLN A 101 13.56 -11.68 -17.72
CA GLN A 101 14.72 -11.23 -16.94
C GLN A 101 15.48 -10.09 -17.63
N GLN A 102 15.59 -10.08 -18.96
CA GLN A 102 16.17 -8.96 -19.70
C GLN A 102 15.32 -7.70 -19.55
N MET A 103 14.00 -7.80 -19.75
CA MET A 103 13.09 -6.66 -19.54
C MET A 103 13.23 -6.11 -18.12
N ARG A 104 13.21 -6.98 -17.09
CA ARG A 104 13.45 -6.61 -15.69
C ARG A 104 14.79 -5.89 -15.49
N SER A 105 15.86 -6.29 -16.18
CA SER A 105 17.16 -5.63 -16.02
C SER A 105 17.17 -4.19 -16.58
N THR A 106 16.30 -3.90 -17.53
CA THR A 106 16.12 -2.54 -18.08
C THR A 106 15.12 -1.70 -17.29
N THR A 107 14.23 -2.31 -16.51
CA THR A 107 13.31 -1.61 -15.61
C THR A 107 14.08 -0.98 -14.44
N PRO A 108 13.92 0.33 -14.17
CA PRO A 108 14.59 0.98 -13.04
C PRO A 108 14.05 0.44 -11.70
N LEU A 109 14.90 0.50 -10.67
CA LEU A 109 14.50 0.10 -9.31
C LEU A 109 13.63 1.19 -8.68
N SER A 110 12.38 0.85 -8.38
CA SER A 110 11.42 1.70 -7.69
C SER A 110 11.81 1.85 -6.21
N THR A 111 11.56 3.03 -5.64
CA THR A 111 11.78 3.27 -4.21
C THR A 111 10.51 2.95 -3.45
N ILE A 112 10.61 2.14 -2.38
CA ILE A 112 9.47 1.77 -1.54
C ILE A 112 9.52 2.46 -0.19
N TYR A 113 8.38 3.02 0.21
CA TYR A 113 8.16 3.54 1.56
C TYR A 113 7.01 2.79 2.20
N SER A 114 7.25 2.19 3.37
CA SER A 114 6.21 1.50 4.14
C SER A 114 5.62 2.47 5.17
N GLY A 115 4.30 2.55 5.20
CA GLY A 115 3.56 3.42 6.12
C GLY A 115 2.52 4.27 5.42
N VAL A 116 1.75 4.98 6.24
CA VAL A 116 0.60 5.78 5.82
C VAL A 116 0.63 7.14 6.51
N GLY A 117 0.00 8.15 5.89
CA GLY A 117 0.06 9.54 6.31
C GLY A 117 1.35 10.22 5.84
N MET A 118 1.92 11.08 6.68
CA MET A 118 3.08 11.90 6.37
C MET A 118 4.39 11.10 6.51
N LEU A 119 5.05 10.79 5.38
CA LEU A 119 6.28 10.00 5.36
C LEU A 119 7.53 10.87 5.15
N HIS A 120 8.58 10.56 5.89
CA HIS A 120 9.91 11.11 5.67
C HIS A 120 10.63 10.35 4.56
N THR A 121 10.88 11.03 3.45
CA THR A 121 11.60 10.47 2.30
C THR A 121 12.87 11.26 2.03
N LEU A 122 13.83 10.65 1.31
CA LEU A 122 15.04 11.34 0.86
C LEU A 122 14.75 12.44 -0.17
N LEU A 123 13.55 12.44 -0.74
CA LEU A 123 13.10 13.32 -1.82
C LEU A 123 12.29 14.51 -1.30
N GLY A 124 11.98 14.52 0.01
CA GLY A 124 11.13 15.52 0.64
C GLY A 124 9.82 14.92 1.18
N PRO A 125 8.81 15.78 1.41
CA PRO A 125 7.55 15.37 2.03
C PRO A 125 6.68 14.55 1.07
N LEU A 126 6.23 13.38 1.53
CA LEU A 126 5.32 12.48 0.82
C LEU A 126 4.11 12.16 1.70
N ILE A 127 2.90 12.25 1.15
CA ILE A 127 1.69 11.79 1.81
C ILE A 127 1.28 10.45 1.18
N SER A 128 1.29 9.39 1.99
CA SER A 128 0.87 8.04 1.59
C SER A 128 -0.54 7.78 2.08
N LEU A 129 -1.52 7.68 1.18
CA LEU A 129 -2.90 7.28 1.52
C LEU A 129 -3.32 6.09 0.65
N ASP A 130 -4.42 6.21 -0.11
CA ASP A 130 -4.83 5.28 -1.16
C ASP A 130 -3.80 5.22 -2.29
N GLN A 131 -3.16 6.36 -2.55
CA GLN A 131 -2.07 6.54 -3.50
C GLN A 131 -1.03 7.50 -2.91
N PRO A 132 0.19 7.57 -3.48
CA PRO A 132 1.18 8.55 -3.08
C PRO A 132 0.83 9.95 -3.62
N TYR A 133 0.80 10.94 -2.73
CA TYR A 133 0.64 12.36 -3.06
C TYR A 133 1.94 13.10 -2.80
N PHE A 134 2.48 13.70 -3.86
CA PHE A 134 3.77 14.36 -3.86
C PHE A 134 3.64 15.87 -3.66
N SER A 135 4.60 16.47 -2.97
CA SER A 135 4.77 17.92 -3.01
C SER A 135 5.29 18.36 -4.38
N ASN A 136 5.03 19.62 -4.75
CA ASN A 136 5.53 20.21 -6.01
C ASN A 136 7.07 20.19 -6.13
N GLU A 137 7.78 19.94 -5.04
CA GLU A 137 9.24 19.87 -4.97
C GLU A 137 9.79 18.51 -5.45
N ILE A 138 8.96 17.47 -5.51
CA ILE A 138 9.36 16.13 -5.95
C ILE A 138 9.24 16.05 -7.48
N THR A 139 10.32 16.37 -8.17
CA THR A 139 10.49 16.10 -9.61
C THR A 139 11.20 14.76 -9.80
N ASN A 140 10.50 13.63 -9.66
CA ASN A 140 11.15 12.33 -9.80
C ASN A 140 10.78 11.59 -11.10
N SER A 141 11.82 11.06 -11.74
CA SER A 141 11.78 10.14 -12.89
C SER A 141 11.61 8.67 -12.48
N THR A 142 11.65 8.36 -11.19
CA THR A 142 11.51 7.00 -10.64
C THR A 142 10.14 6.83 -9.99
N SER A 143 9.50 5.71 -10.25
CA SER A 143 8.27 5.30 -9.57
C SER A 143 8.49 5.10 -8.07
N ILE A 144 7.56 5.62 -7.28
CA ILE A 144 7.54 5.51 -5.83
C ILE A 144 6.35 4.65 -5.46
N ILE A 145 6.60 3.65 -4.63
CA ILE A 145 5.60 2.67 -4.19
C ILE A 145 5.39 2.87 -2.69
N CYS A 146 4.14 3.05 -2.30
CA CYS A 146 3.75 3.13 -0.90
C CYS A 146 3.05 1.84 -0.50
N ASP A 147 3.61 1.16 0.50
CA ASP A 147 3.00 -0.02 1.11
C ASP A 147 2.13 0.43 2.30
N ASN A 148 0.82 0.51 2.07
CA ASN A 148 -0.17 0.82 3.09
C ASN A 148 -0.86 -0.47 3.57
N LYS A 149 -1.32 -0.47 4.82
CA LYS A 149 -1.97 -1.63 5.45
C LYS A 149 -3.48 -1.43 5.70
N TYR A 150 -4.02 -0.28 5.27
CA TYR A 150 -5.38 0.12 5.58
C TYR A 150 -6.21 0.22 4.30
N ASP A 151 -7.50 -0.11 4.38
CA ASP A 151 -8.46 0.11 3.31
C ASP A 151 -8.83 1.60 3.22
N LEU A 152 -8.00 2.35 2.49
CA LEU A 152 -8.17 3.78 2.22
C LEU A 152 -8.79 4.06 0.84
N ILE A 153 -9.07 3.01 0.06
CA ILE A 153 -9.60 3.15 -1.29
C ILE A 153 -10.97 3.86 -1.19
N PRO A 154 -11.17 4.98 -1.91
CA PRO A 154 -12.45 5.70 -1.89
C PRO A 154 -13.61 4.79 -2.29
N LYS A 155 -14.72 4.84 -1.53
CA LYS A 155 -15.96 4.11 -1.82
C LYS A 155 -17.14 5.09 -1.82
N GLY A 156 -18.03 4.92 -2.81
CA GLY A 156 -19.15 5.84 -3.02
C GLY A 156 -18.70 7.15 -3.67
N ASN A 157 -19.52 8.20 -3.52
CA ASN A 157 -19.26 9.51 -4.14
C ASN A 157 -19.01 10.60 -3.10
N LEU A 158 -18.04 11.49 -3.35
CA LEU A 158 -17.78 12.66 -2.50
C LEU A 158 -19.02 13.54 -2.34
N SER A 159 -19.82 13.70 -3.39
CA SER A 159 -21.06 14.49 -3.36
C SER A 159 -22.07 13.94 -2.35
N GLU A 160 -22.16 12.61 -2.21
CA GLU A 160 -23.06 11.97 -1.25
C GLU A 160 -22.57 12.19 0.19
N TRP A 161 -21.27 12.05 0.42
CA TRP A 161 -20.68 12.34 1.73
C TRP A 161 -20.87 13.81 2.13
N LEU A 162 -20.66 14.74 1.18
CA LEU A 162 -20.89 16.17 1.40
C LEU A 162 -22.36 16.51 1.62
N GLN A 163 -23.29 15.78 1.00
CA GLN A 163 -24.72 15.93 1.25
C GLN A 163 -25.05 15.50 2.68
N MET A 164 -24.57 14.33 3.12
CA MET A 164 -24.71 13.86 4.50
C MET A 164 -24.12 14.86 5.49
N TYR A 165 -22.95 15.41 5.20
CA TYR A 165 -22.36 16.46 6.05
C TYR A 165 -23.29 17.67 6.17
N LYS A 166 -23.86 18.16 5.07
CA LYS A 166 -24.75 19.34 5.10
C LYS A 166 -26.07 19.08 5.82
N GLU A 167 -26.63 17.89 5.69
CA GLU A 167 -27.95 17.56 6.22
C GLU A 167 -27.89 17.13 7.69
N GLU A 168 -26.88 16.36 8.08
CA GLU A 168 -26.83 15.67 9.38
C GLU A 168 -25.74 16.21 10.33
N VAL A 169 -24.66 16.79 9.79
CA VAL A 169 -23.50 17.24 10.59
C VAL A 169 -23.50 18.75 10.78
N HIS A 170 -23.77 19.50 9.71
CA HIS A 170 -23.64 20.95 9.72
C HIS A 170 -24.58 21.61 10.75
N GLY A 171 -24.02 22.51 11.57
CA GLY A 171 -24.75 23.17 12.65
C GLY A 171 -24.82 22.35 13.94
N ASN A 172 -24.31 21.11 13.94
CA ASN A 172 -24.11 20.33 15.16
C ASN A 172 -22.63 20.34 15.55
N LEU A 173 -22.29 21.15 16.56
CA LEU A 173 -20.91 21.35 17.02
C LEU A 173 -20.16 20.04 17.31
N SER A 174 -20.81 19.05 17.93
CA SER A 174 -20.14 17.79 18.28
C SER A 174 -19.76 16.99 17.03
N LEU A 175 -20.68 16.88 16.06
CA LEU A 175 -20.42 16.15 14.83
C LEU A 175 -19.42 16.89 13.92
N GLU A 176 -19.45 18.22 13.90
CA GLU A 176 -18.44 19.02 13.21
C GLU A 176 -17.05 18.82 13.83
N LEU A 177 -16.95 18.75 15.17
CA LEU A 177 -15.71 18.40 15.86
C LEU A 177 -15.23 16.98 15.53
N ASP A 178 -16.12 16.01 15.37
CA ASP A 178 -15.73 14.64 15.02
C ASP A 178 -15.03 14.58 13.66
N VAL A 179 -15.55 15.31 12.66
CA VAL A 179 -14.91 15.45 11.34
C VAL A 179 -13.55 16.14 11.48
N LEU A 180 -13.47 17.21 12.27
CA LEU A 180 -12.22 17.91 12.54
C LEU A 180 -11.18 17.02 13.21
N PHE A 181 -11.57 16.17 14.17
CA PHE A 181 -10.66 15.22 14.80
C PHE A 181 -10.08 14.24 13.78
N GLY A 182 -10.90 13.73 12.86
CA GLY A 182 -10.44 12.88 11.75
C GLY A 182 -9.37 13.56 10.90
N VAL A 183 -9.68 14.76 10.38
CA VAL A 183 -8.77 15.54 9.52
C VAL A 183 -7.52 16.01 10.27
N SER A 184 -7.65 16.32 11.56
CA SER A 184 -6.55 16.82 12.38
C SER A 184 -5.38 15.84 12.51
N SER A 185 -5.62 14.53 12.29
CA SER A 185 -4.56 13.52 12.34
C SER A 185 -3.45 13.79 11.33
N LEU A 186 -3.80 14.01 10.05
CA LEU A 186 -2.83 14.32 9.00
C LEU A 186 -2.22 15.71 9.18
N VAL A 187 -3.04 16.70 9.59
CA VAL A 187 -2.56 18.07 9.84
C VAL A 187 -1.54 18.09 10.97
N THR A 188 -1.78 17.36 12.06
CA THR A 188 -0.82 17.26 13.18
C THR A 188 0.48 16.61 12.73
N ALA A 189 0.41 15.54 11.94
CA ALA A 189 1.59 14.88 11.41
C ALA A 189 2.39 15.81 10.48
N PHE A 190 1.70 16.59 9.64
CA PHE A 190 2.32 17.61 8.80
C PHE A 190 3.02 18.70 9.63
N LEU A 191 2.35 19.23 10.68
CA LEU A 191 2.95 20.22 11.57
C LEU A 191 4.18 19.65 12.30
N LYS A 192 4.12 18.38 12.72
CA LYS A 192 5.26 17.70 13.35
C LYS A 192 6.42 17.53 12.37
N TYR A 193 6.14 17.14 11.13
CA TYR A 193 7.16 17.00 10.07
C TYR A 193 7.96 18.30 9.88
N HIS A 194 7.29 19.44 9.94
CA HIS A 194 7.91 20.77 9.84
C HIS A 194 8.45 21.31 11.18
N ASN A 195 8.44 20.51 12.24
CA ASN A 195 8.85 20.90 13.60
C ASN A 195 8.06 22.10 14.16
N ASN A 196 6.82 22.31 13.71
CA ASN A 196 5.91 23.32 14.28
C ASN A 196 5.28 22.86 15.60
N VAL A 197 5.22 21.54 15.82
CA VAL A 197 4.76 20.91 17.07
C VAL A 197 5.64 19.72 17.43
N GLU A 198 5.74 19.40 18.71
CA GLU A 198 6.55 18.27 19.20
C GLU A 198 5.75 16.96 19.31
N PHE A 199 4.44 17.05 19.62
CA PHE A 199 3.58 15.89 19.82
C PHE A 199 3.22 15.20 18.49
N SER A 200 3.15 13.86 18.51
CA SER A 200 2.88 13.05 17.31
C SER A 200 1.41 12.97 16.90
N GLY A 201 0.51 13.30 17.83
CA GLY A 201 -0.93 13.14 17.65
C GLY A 201 -1.67 13.36 18.96
N THR A 202 -3.00 13.25 18.89
CA THR A 202 -3.90 13.43 20.04
C THR A 202 -4.83 12.25 20.13
N ILE A 203 -5.06 11.75 21.36
CA ILE A 203 -6.05 10.72 21.63
C ILE A 203 -7.36 11.40 22.03
N PHE A 204 -8.41 11.16 21.26
CA PHE A 204 -9.77 11.60 21.59
C PHE A 204 -10.54 10.44 22.21
N SER A 205 -11.27 10.71 23.29
CA SER A 205 -12.08 9.72 23.99
C SER A 205 -13.55 10.16 24.00
N PHE A 206 -14.39 9.41 23.30
CA PHE A 206 -15.83 9.66 23.28
C PHE A 206 -16.47 8.88 24.42
N THR A 207 -16.80 9.58 25.50
CA THR A 207 -17.39 8.99 26.71
C THR A 207 -18.83 9.45 26.90
N GLY A 208 -19.69 8.58 27.38
CA GLY A 208 -21.10 8.88 27.62
C GLY A 208 -21.93 7.62 27.78
N GLN A 209 -23.22 7.77 28.02
CA GLN A 209 -24.15 6.64 28.16
C GLN A 209 -24.22 5.81 26.87
N SER A 210 -24.70 4.57 26.97
CA SER A 210 -24.94 3.75 25.78
C SER A 210 -25.96 4.42 24.84
N SER A 211 -25.85 4.14 23.55
CA SER A 211 -26.78 4.64 22.52
C SER A 211 -26.86 6.17 22.34
N THR A 212 -25.83 6.92 22.75
CA THR A 212 -25.74 8.38 22.55
C THR A 212 -24.97 8.79 21.29
N GLY A 213 -24.79 7.88 20.32
CA GLY A 213 -24.13 8.19 19.04
C GLY A 213 -22.59 8.14 19.03
N LYS A 214 -21.93 7.70 20.12
CA LYS A 214 -20.45 7.67 20.22
C LYS A 214 -19.77 6.89 19.09
N SER A 215 -20.24 5.68 18.81
CA SER A 215 -19.65 4.86 17.73
C SER A 215 -19.97 5.47 16.35
N THR A 216 -21.15 6.09 16.17
CA THR A 216 -21.52 6.81 14.94
C THR A 216 -20.62 8.01 14.69
N ALA A 217 -20.39 8.84 15.71
CA ALA A 217 -19.45 9.95 15.71
C ALA A 217 -18.02 9.49 15.35
N ALA A 218 -17.56 8.39 15.93
CA ALA A 218 -16.25 7.85 15.63
C ALA A 218 -16.16 7.32 14.18
N MET A 219 -17.21 6.68 13.66
CA MET A 219 -17.30 6.29 12.25
C MET A 219 -17.24 7.51 11.32
N LEU A 220 -17.94 8.60 11.67
CA LEU A 220 -17.89 9.86 10.92
C LEU A 220 -16.45 10.42 10.86
N ALA A 221 -15.75 10.45 12.00
CA ALA A 221 -14.35 10.89 12.07
C ALA A 221 -13.42 10.04 11.19
N ALA A 222 -13.58 8.71 11.18
CA ALA A 222 -12.76 7.82 10.34
C ALA A 222 -13.08 7.93 8.84
N SER A 223 -14.33 8.25 8.48
CA SER A 223 -14.81 8.27 7.09
C SER A 223 -14.10 9.29 6.20
N VAL A 224 -13.40 10.27 6.79
CA VAL A 224 -12.64 11.29 6.05
C VAL A 224 -11.39 10.72 5.36
N ALA A 225 -10.91 9.54 5.78
CA ALA A 225 -9.64 8.97 5.31
C ALA A 225 -9.78 7.59 4.66
N GLY A 226 -10.81 6.82 5.01
CA GLY A 226 -10.95 5.46 4.51
C GLY A 226 -12.17 4.74 5.09
N ASN A 227 -12.17 3.41 5.01
CA ASN A 227 -13.32 2.59 5.38
C ASN A 227 -13.62 2.69 6.90
N PRO A 228 -14.76 3.27 7.32
CA PRO A 228 -15.08 3.49 8.73
C PRO A 228 -15.83 2.31 9.36
N THR A 229 -15.96 1.17 8.67
CA THR A 229 -16.69 0.00 9.15
C THR A 229 -15.78 -0.99 9.87
N LYS A 230 -16.34 -1.91 10.67
CA LYS A 230 -15.56 -2.96 11.35
C LYS A 230 -14.93 -3.90 10.32
N GLY A 231 -13.63 -4.13 10.44
CA GLY A 231 -12.88 -5.03 9.55
C GLY A 231 -11.42 -5.20 9.97
N THR A 232 -10.69 -6.06 9.27
CA THR A 232 -9.28 -6.32 9.55
C THR A 232 -8.37 -5.16 9.13
N GLU A 233 -8.62 -4.56 7.99
CA GLU A 233 -7.81 -3.48 7.41
C GLU A 233 -8.51 -2.11 7.45
N ASN A 234 -9.73 -2.05 7.99
CA ASN A 234 -10.53 -0.84 8.06
C ASN A 234 -10.16 0.02 9.27
N LEU A 235 -10.45 1.31 9.22
CA LEU A 235 -10.08 2.29 10.25
C LEU A 235 -10.84 2.15 11.57
N PHE A 236 -11.83 1.26 11.63
CA PHE A 236 -12.67 1.03 12.80
C PHE A 236 -12.44 -0.37 13.38
N ARG A 237 -11.90 -0.42 14.60
CA ARG A 237 -11.61 -1.67 15.32
C ARG A 237 -12.16 -1.66 16.74
N SER A 238 -12.25 -2.85 17.32
CA SER A 238 -12.58 -3.03 18.74
C SER A 238 -11.33 -3.09 19.61
N TRP A 239 -11.45 -2.71 20.88
CA TRP A 239 -10.44 -2.97 21.92
C TRP A 239 -10.24 -4.47 22.22
N ASN A 240 -11.08 -5.36 21.70
CA ASN A 240 -10.95 -6.81 21.82
C ASN A 240 -9.77 -7.37 21.01
N ALA A 241 -8.56 -7.08 21.46
CA ALA A 241 -7.31 -7.55 20.89
C ALA A 241 -6.21 -7.58 21.98
N THR A 242 -5.11 -8.26 21.69
CA THR A 242 -3.91 -8.15 22.55
C THR A 242 -3.26 -6.78 22.39
N ARG A 243 -2.57 -6.29 23.42
CA ARG A 243 -1.81 -5.03 23.37
C ARG A 243 -0.86 -4.95 22.17
N ASN A 244 -0.11 -6.03 21.91
CA ASN A 244 0.81 -6.10 20.78
C ASN A 244 0.10 -5.99 19.41
N ALA A 245 -1.12 -6.54 19.32
CA ALA A 245 -1.90 -6.45 18.09
C ALA A 245 -2.39 -5.01 17.84
N LEU A 246 -2.81 -4.29 18.89
CA LEU A 246 -3.18 -2.88 18.77
C LEU A 246 -1.97 -1.99 18.41
N GLU A 247 -0.84 -2.18 19.09
CA GLU A 247 0.40 -1.45 18.77
C GLU A 247 0.87 -1.71 17.33
N GLY A 248 0.91 -2.98 16.89
CA GLY A 248 1.26 -3.31 15.50
C GLY A 248 0.21 -2.84 14.48
N TYR A 249 -1.05 -2.72 14.88
CA TYR A 249 -2.09 -2.14 14.04
C TYR A 249 -1.95 -0.62 13.90
N LEU A 250 -1.31 0.09 14.83
CA LEU A 250 -1.03 1.53 14.72
C LEU A 250 0.37 1.84 14.15
N SER A 251 1.32 0.90 14.17
CA SER A 251 2.69 1.13 13.67
C SER A 251 2.73 1.56 12.20
N GLY A 252 3.54 2.54 11.85
CA GLY A 252 3.66 3.07 10.49
C GLY A 252 2.48 3.94 10.09
N ASN A 253 1.68 4.42 11.05
CA ASN A 253 0.62 5.39 10.82
C ASN A 253 1.04 6.77 11.32
N TYR A 254 1.20 7.69 10.38
CA TYR A 254 1.66 9.05 10.59
C TYR A 254 0.65 10.07 10.05
N GLY A 255 -0.65 9.83 10.23
CA GLY A 255 -1.65 10.83 9.84
C GLY A 255 -3.00 10.30 9.37
N VAL A 256 -3.33 9.04 9.64
CA VAL A 256 -4.66 8.46 9.38
C VAL A 256 -5.38 8.23 10.70
N PRO A 257 -6.64 8.67 10.87
CA PRO A 257 -7.38 8.45 12.09
C PRO A 257 -7.76 6.98 12.24
N ILE A 258 -7.65 6.44 13.46
CA ILE A 258 -8.04 5.07 13.80
C ILE A 258 -8.98 5.09 14.99
N VAL A 259 -10.08 4.34 14.88
CA VAL A 259 -11.07 4.20 15.94
C VAL A 259 -10.87 2.88 16.68
N LEU A 260 -10.81 2.97 18.00
CA LEU A 260 -10.86 1.83 18.91
C LEU A 260 -12.16 1.91 19.74
N ASP A 261 -13.13 1.09 19.36
CA ASP A 261 -14.49 1.05 19.88
C ASP A 261 -14.64 0.03 21.03
N GLU A 262 -15.49 0.39 21.99
CA GLU A 262 -15.88 -0.41 23.15
C GLU A 262 -14.71 -0.83 24.05
N LEU A 263 -14.24 0.10 24.91
CA LEU A 263 -13.16 -0.17 25.87
C LEU A 263 -13.53 -1.31 26.84
N SER A 264 -14.82 -1.53 27.13
CA SER A 264 -15.27 -2.64 27.98
C SER A 264 -14.95 -4.03 27.41
N ALA A 265 -14.66 -4.11 26.11
CA ALA A 265 -14.24 -5.35 25.44
C ALA A 265 -12.72 -5.61 25.52
N ALA A 266 -11.94 -4.72 26.16
CA ALA A 266 -10.51 -4.89 26.33
C ALA A 266 -10.21 -6.11 27.22
N THR A 267 -9.27 -6.95 26.79
CA THR A 267 -8.86 -8.18 27.52
C THR A 267 -7.67 -7.97 28.44
N PHE A 268 -7.06 -6.77 28.44
CA PHE A 268 -5.90 -6.41 29.23
C PHE A 268 -6.26 -5.41 30.33
N HIS A 269 -5.63 -5.58 31.49
CA HIS A 269 -6.00 -4.87 32.72
C HIS A 269 -5.41 -3.44 32.81
N ASP A 270 -4.27 -3.16 32.17
CA ASP A 270 -3.63 -1.84 32.21
C ASP A 270 -3.68 -1.14 30.84
N THR A 271 -4.51 -0.11 30.77
CA THR A 271 -4.66 0.79 29.60
C THR A 271 -3.71 1.99 29.67
N THR A 272 -3.21 2.36 30.86
CA THR A 272 -2.42 3.57 31.07
C THR A 272 -1.16 3.53 30.23
N GLY A 273 -0.36 2.47 30.38
CA GLY A 273 0.88 2.33 29.64
C GLY A 273 0.66 2.15 28.13
N LEU A 274 -0.54 1.80 27.67
CA LEU A 274 -0.86 1.72 26.25
C LEU A 274 -1.23 3.08 25.66
N LEU A 275 -1.99 3.89 26.41
CA LEU A 275 -2.33 5.26 26.00
C LEU A 275 -1.07 6.14 25.85
N TYR A 276 -0.10 6.02 26.76
CA TYR A 276 1.19 6.69 26.60
C TYR A 276 1.95 6.21 25.34
N SER A 277 2.00 4.90 25.11
CA SER A 277 2.63 4.35 23.89
C SER A 277 1.96 4.88 22.62
N PHE A 278 0.64 5.05 22.60
CA PHE A 278 -0.09 5.62 21.47
C PHE A 278 0.23 7.11 21.27
N ALA A 279 0.21 7.92 22.34
CA ALA A 279 0.46 9.35 22.26
C ALA A 279 1.89 9.68 21.77
N GLU A 280 2.87 8.88 22.20
CA GLU A 280 4.28 9.07 21.82
C GLU A 280 4.64 8.42 20.48
N GLY A 281 3.80 7.51 19.97
CA GLY A 281 4.12 6.70 18.80
C GLY A 281 5.27 5.73 19.06
N GLN A 282 5.47 5.32 20.32
CA GLN A 282 6.54 4.40 20.70
C GLN A 282 6.01 2.98 20.87
N GLY A 283 6.36 2.11 19.94
CA GLY A 283 6.20 0.67 20.11
C GLY A 283 7.15 0.13 21.19
N ARG A 284 6.75 -0.93 21.89
CA ARG A 284 7.64 -1.59 22.86
C ARG A 284 8.86 -2.20 22.16
N GLN A 285 10.05 -1.80 22.59
CA GLN A 285 11.30 -2.43 22.16
C GLN A 285 11.35 -3.89 22.63
N ARG A 286 11.81 -4.79 21.74
CA ARG A 286 12.03 -6.20 22.07
C ARG A 286 13.50 -6.53 21.92
N ALA A 287 14.09 -7.22 22.88
CA ALA A 287 15.43 -7.78 22.69
C ALA A 287 15.39 -8.94 21.67
N ASN A 288 16.46 -9.11 20.90
CA ASN A 288 16.70 -10.32 20.10
C ASN A 288 17.14 -11.48 21.02
N ILE A 289 17.32 -12.66 20.45
CA ILE A 289 17.73 -13.88 21.18
C ILE A 289 19.13 -13.71 21.83
N ASN A 290 19.93 -12.75 21.35
CA ASN A 290 21.26 -12.41 21.84
C ASN A 290 21.26 -11.27 22.88
N GLY A 291 20.09 -10.73 23.25
CA GLY A 291 19.96 -9.62 24.19
C GLY A 291 20.11 -8.22 23.58
N ASP A 292 20.35 -8.08 22.27
CA ASP A 292 20.40 -6.76 21.63
C ASP A 292 19.00 -6.21 21.37
N VAL A 293 18.82 -4.90 21.55
CA VAL A 293 17.56 -4.22 21.25
C VAL A 293 17.24 -4.35 19.75
N LYS A 294 16.11 -4.98 19.39
CA LYS A 294 15.57 -4.88 18.03
C LYS A 294 15.00 -3.49 17.85
N THR A 295 15.36 -2.85 16.75
CA THR A 295 14.79 -1.57 16.33
C THR A 295 13.26 -1.69 16.35
N PRO A 296 12.56 -0.84 17.12
CA PRO A 296 11.10 -0.86 17.13
C PRO A 296 10.60 -0.56 15.71
N LYS A 297 9.57 -1.28 15.26
CA LYS A 297 8.83 -0.90 14.06
C LYS A 297 7.95 0.27 14.47
N ASN A 298 8.43 1.49 14.27
CA ASN A 298 7.62 2.69 14.43
C ASN A 298 6.74 2.89 13.21
#